data_AF-A0A2D0HDB0-F1
#
_entry.id   AF-A0A2D0HDB0-F1
#
_cell.length_a   1.000
_cell.length_b   1.000
_cell.length_c   1.000
_cell.angle_alpha   90.00
_cell.angle_beta   90.00
_cell.angle_gamma   90.00
#
_symmetry.space_group_name_H-M   'P 1'
#
loop_
_entity.id
_entity.type
_entity.pdbx_description
1 polymer ?
#
loop_
_entity_poly.entity_id
_entity_poly.type
_entity_poly.pdbx_seq_one_letter_code
_entity_poly.pdbx_strand_id
1 'polypeptide(L)' 'MISTQLIIYCINPSCNSPINPMGDSACASCQTPLVHRYLWATGSLSAQIPPGTKVADRYEVISRQIWLDTQPGLPPDV' A
#
# COMPACT_ATOMS: atom_id res chain seq x y z
N MET A 1 3.27 8.62 -20.15
CA MET A 1 2.91 7.58 -19.17
C MET A 1 2.38 8.30 -17.95
N ILE A 2 1.08 8.19 -17.66
CA ILE A 2 0.52 8.78 -16.44
C ILE A 2 0.99 7.85 -15.32
N SER A 3 2.01 8.26 -14.58
CA SER A 3 2.41 7.57 -13.35
C SER A 3 1.27 7.81 -12.36
N THR A 4 0.39 6.84 -12.18
CA THR A 4 -0.55 6.83 -11.07
C THR A 4 0.27 6.83 -9.80
N GLN A 5 0.24 7.95 -9.07
CA GLN A 5 1.00 8.10 -7.84
C GLN A 5 0.47 7.08 -6.83
N LEU A 6 1.32 6.14 -6.42
CA LEU A 6 0.99 5.16 -5.40
C LEU A 6 0.67 5.86 -4.08
N ILE A 7 -0.40 5.41 -3.41
CA ILE A 7 -0.83 5.96 -2.13
C ILE A 7 -0.60 4.96 -0.99
N ILE A 8 -0.42 5.49 0.22
CA ILE A 8 -0.35 4.74 1.46
C ILE A 8 -1.17 5.45 2.54
N TYR A 9 -1.87 4.68 3.36
CA TYR A 9 -2.67 5.18 4.47
C TYR A 9 -1.83 5.23 5.75
N CYS A 10 -1.89 6.37 6.43
CA CYS A 10 -1.29 6.57 7.74
C CYS A 10 -1.86 5.57 8.75
N ILE A 11 -0.99 4.99 9.58
CA ILE A 11 -1.38 3.99 10.58
C ILE A 11 -2.03 4.60 11.83
N ASN A 12 -1.97 5.91 12.00
CA ASN A 12 -2.54 6.58 13.17
C ASN A 12 -4.07 6.67 13.03
N PRO A 13 -4.85 5.98 13.88
CA PRO A 13 -6.31 5.96 13.77
C PRO A 13 -6.96 7.33 14.05
N SER A 14 -6.23 8.24 14.71
CA SER A 14 -6.70 9.60 15.00
C SER A 14 -6.32 10.61 13.90
N CYS A 15 -5.78 10.16 12.76
CA CYS A 15 -5.37 11.04 11.66
C CYS A 15 -6.57 11.51 10.84
N ASN A 16 -6.76 12.82 10.73
CA ASN A 16 -7.86 13.43 9.97
C ASN A 16 -7.66 13.38 8.45
N SER A 17 -6.44 13.14 7.97
CA SER A 17 -6.12 13.06 6.54
C SER A 17 -5.05 11.98 6.30
N PRO A 18 -5.46 10.69 6.24
CA PRO A 18 -4.53 9.57 6.29
C PRO A 18 -3.88 9.24 4.95
N ILE A 19 -4.33 9.81 3.83
CA ILE A 19 -3.82 9.47 2.49
C ILE A 19 -2.53 10.24 2.22
N ASN A 20 -1.46 9.52 1.88
CA ASN A 20 -0.15 10.10 1.55
C ASN A 20 0.42 9.44 0.29
N PRO A 21 1.26 10.13 -0.49
CA PRO A 21 2.13 9.50 -1.48
C PRO A 21 3.03 8.42 -0.87
N MET A 22 3.27 7.33 -1.59
CA MET A 22 4.15 6.25 -1.13
C MET A 22 5.59 6.72 -0.90
N GLY A 23 6.07 7.75 -1.62
CA GLY A 23 7.43 8.26 -1.47
C GLY A 23 7.72 8.98 -0.15
N ASP A 24 6.69 9.29 0.64
CA ASP A 24 6.84 10.02 1.89
C ASP A 24 7.25 9.09 3.04
N SER A 25 8.09 9.58 3.95
CA SER A 25 8.52 8.86 5.15
C SER A 25 7.65 9.14 6.38
N ALA A 26 6.93 10.28 6.38
CA ALA A 26 6.06 10.70 7.46
C ALA A 26 4.76 11.28 6.90
N CYS A 27 3.66 11.09 7.62
CA CYS A 27 2.36 11.59 7.20
C CYS A 27 2.36 13.13 7.20
N ALA A 28 1.96 13.75 6.08
CA ALA A 28 1.91 15.20 5.96
C ALA A 28 0.95 15.85 6.98
N SER A 29 -0.12 15.14 7.37
CA SER A 29 -1.14 15.67 8.27
C SER A 29 -0.79 15.58 9.76
N CYS A 30 -0.13 14.50 10.20
CA CYS A 30 0.05 14.23 11.63
C CYS A 30 1.48 13.82 12.03
N GLN A 31 2.42 13.84 11.07
CA GLN A 31 3.83 13.51 11.27
C GLN A 31 4.12 12.09 11.80
N THR A 32 3.09 11.23 11.89
CA THR A 32 3.30 9.81 12.21
C THR A 32 4.13 9.17 11.10
N PRO A 33 5.21 8.42 11.41
CA PRO A 33 5.97 7.69 10.42
C PRO A 33 5.08 6.78 9.57
N LEU A 34 5.25 6.84 8.25
CA LEU A 34 4.53 5.96 7.33
C LEU A 34 5.18 4.58 7.35
N VAL A 35 4.36 3.53 7.34
CA VAL A 35 4.82 2.14 7.43
C VAL A 35 4.65 1.46 6.08
N HIS A 36 5.74 1.22 5.37
CA HIS A 36 5.71 0.51 4.09
C HIS A 36 5.83 -0.99 4.32
N ARG A 37 4.68 -1.68 4.28
CA ARG A 37 4.62 -3.13 4.39
C ARG A 37 4.45 -3.76 3.00
N TYR A 38 5.31 -4.72 2.69
CA TYR A 38 5.25 -5.47 1.45
C TYR A 38 4.94 -6.94 1.73
N LEU A 39 4.12 -7.53 0.88
CA LEU A 39 3.82 -8.95 0.88
C LEU A 39 4.56 -9.63 -0.27
N TRP A 40 5.02 -10.84 0.01
CA TRP A 40 5.48 -11.77 -1.02
C TRP A 40 4.30 -12.66 -1.43
N ALA A 41 3.76 -12.42 -2.62
CA ALA A 41 2.62 -13.17 -3.12
C ALA A 41 3.07 -14.55 -3.63
N THR A 42 2.59 -15.59 -2.95
CA THR A 42 2.88 -16.99 -3.31
C THR A 42 1.85 -17.51 -4.32
N GLY A 43 2.20 -18.59 -5.02
CA GLY A 43 1.37 -19.19 -6.06
C GLY A 43 1.67 -18.67 -7.46
N SER A 44 1.52 -19.55 -8.45
CA SER A 44 1.84 -19.27 -9.86
C SER A 44 0.92 -18.20 -10.48
N LEU A 45 -0.32 -18.10 -10.02
CA LEU A 45 -1.30 -17.10 -10.48
C LEU A 45 -0.95 -15.69 -9.98
N SER A 46 -0.55 -15.57 -8.71
CA SER A 46 -0.19 -14.28 -8.09
C SER A 46 0.99 -13.60 -8.79
N ALA A 47 1.92 -14.39 -9.34
CA ALA A 47 3.07 -13.90 -10.10
C ALA A 47 2.70 -13.35 -11.50
N GLN A 48 1.48 -13.60 -11.98
CA GLN A 48 0.98 -13.17 -13.29
C GLN A 48 0.11 -11.90 -13.22
N ILE A 49 -0.26 -11.46 -12.01
CA ILE A 49 -1.04 -10.23 -11.84
C ILE A 49 -0.17 -9.03 -12.21
N PRO A 50 -0.62 -8.14 -13.12
CA PRO A 50 0.21 -7.06 -13.61
C PRO A 50 0.39 -5.96 -12.55
N PRO A 51 1.55 -5.27 -12.52
CA PRO A 51 1.74 -4.08 -11.69
C PRO A 51 0.68 -3.01 -11.98
N GLY A 52 0.28 -2.27 -10.94
CA GLY A 52 -0.83 -1.31 -10.99
C GLY A 52 -2.21 -1.94 -10.77
N THR A 53 -2.28 -3.25 -10.52
CA THR A 53 -3.53 -3.92 -10.14
C THR A 53 -3.74 -3.80 -8.63
N LYS A 54 -4.95 -3.40 -8.23
CA LYS A 54 -5.39 -3.44 -6.84
C LYS A 54 -6.10 -4.76 -6.54
N VAL A 55 -5.61 -5.48 -5.53
CA VAL A 55 -6.14 -6.77 -5.07
C VAL A 55 -6.80 -6.59 -3.71
N ALA A 56 -8.03 -7.09 -3.57
CA ALA A 56 -8.84 -6.98 -2.35
C ALA A 56 -8.95 -5.55 -1.80
N ASP A 57 -8.97 -4.55 -2.69
CA ASP A 57 -9.02 -3.11 -2.39
C ASP A 57 -7.90 -2.56 -1.48
N ARG A 58 -6.89 -3.38 -1.18
CA ARG A 58 -5.84 -3.10 -0.19
C ARG A 58 -4.44 -3.22 -0.75
N TYR A 59 -4.18 -4.27 -1.52
CA TYR A 59 -2.83 -4.58 -1.98
C TYR A 59 -2.63 -4.05 -3.39
N GLU A 60 -1.64 -3.20 -3.58
CA GLU A 60 -1.23 -2.77 -4.90
C GLU A 60 -0.09 -3.67 -5.40
N VAL A 61 -0.24 -4.28 -6.57
CA VAL A 61 0.87 -4.99 -7.21
C VAL A 61 1.88 -3.98 -7.73
N ILE A 62 3.09 -3.97 -7.19
CA ILE A 62 4.15 -3.03 -7.62
C ILE A 62 5.20 -3.70 -8.50
N SER A 63 5.39 -5.01 -8.35
CA SER A 63 6.21 -5.83 -9.23
C SER A 63 5.82 -7.30 -9.08
N ARG A 64 6.48 -8.18 -9.84
CA ARG A 64 6.25 -9.63 -9.79
C ARG A 64 6.39 -10.14 -8.34
N GLN A 65 5.29 -10.66 -7.79
CA GLN A 65 5.18 -11.20 -6.43
C GLN A 65 5.41 -10.20 -5.28
N ILE A 66 5.64 -8.92 -5.56
CA ILE A 66 5.80 -7.90 -4.52
C ILE A 66 4.58 -7.00 -4.54
N TRP A 67 3.79 -7.09 -3.48
CA TRP A 67 2.57 -6.30 -3.32
C TRP A 67 2.74 -5.33 -2.16
N LEU A 68 2.40 -4.07 -2.36
CA LEU A 68 2.36 -3.06 -1.31
C LEU A 68 1.03 -3.15 -0.56
N ASP A 69 1.08 -3.29 0.76
CA ASP A 69 -0.08 -3.10 1.62
C ASP A 69 -0.33 -1.60 1.77
N THR A 70 -1.40 -1.09 1.14
CA THR A 70 -1.73 0.34 1.21
C THR A 70 -2.39 0.71 2.54
N GLN A 71 -2.89 -0.25 3.32
CA GLN A 71 -3.62 -0.02 4.58
C GLN A 71 -2.97 -0.77 5.77
N PRO A 72 -1.68 -0.52 6.07
CA PRO A 72 -0.90 -1.29 7.04
C PRO A 72 -1.35 -1.14 8.50
N GLY A 73 -2.15 -0.10 8.79
CA GLY A 73 -2.76 0.15 10.10
C GLY A 73 -4.01 -0.67 10.37
N LEU A 74 -4.58 -1.33 9.36
CA LEU A 74 -5.71 -2.23 9.52
C LEU A 74 -5.22 -3.68 9.49
N PRO A 75 -5.79 -4.58 10.32
CA PRO A 75 -5.53 -6.01 10.19
C PRO A 75 -6.02 -6.51 8.82
N PRO A 76 -5.35 -7.50 8.19
CA PRO A 76 -5.88 -8.15 6.99
C PRO A 76 -7.19 -8.89 7.29
N ASP A 77 -8.11 -8.85 6.34
CA ASP A 77 -9.31 -9.70 6.36
C ASP A 77 -8.89 -11.17 6.23
N VAL A 78 -9.66 -12.05 6.87
CA VAL A 78 -9.42 -13.50 6.91
C VAL A 78 -10.20 -14.21 5.81
#